data_AF-A0A952TUK5-F1
#
_entry.id   AF-A0A952TUK5-F1
#
_cell.length_a   1.000
_cell.length_b   1.000
_cell.length_c   1.000
_cell.angle_alpha   90.00
_cell.angle_beta   90.00
_cell.angle_gamma   90.00
#
_symmetry.space_group_name_H-M   'P 1'
#
loop_
_entity.id
_entity.type
_entity.pdbx_description
1 polymer ?
#
loop_
_entity_poly.entity_id
_entity_poly.type
_entity_poly.pdbx_seq_one_letter_code
_entity_poly.pdbx_strand_id
1 'polypeptide(L)'
;MTFDLKKLPFVVIWASIILNVIIFAFKYYAGIEADSLAMIADAWHSLSDSITSFLVLFGYWYASRPADYEHPFGHGRAEPVVAIMIATLLGVIGFEFIKDAVVRIQEYKIVTYSTSSVIMFSITIVIKELMALTSIYVGKKVKSESLIADGWHHRTDAISTVIIVIGAIFGGGIWWLDSAMTFMVSVMLFWVAYQIIRTSANTLLGENPNHELKEKIMRIAKDVNPAITSVHHFRLHNYGEHKELNIDIRLPSEMSVLDAHVIASAVEKSIYFQLKMKTTVHVEPGLNSIYLKNSNYF
;
A
#
# COMPACT_ATOMS: atom_id res chain seq x y z
N MET A 1 10.42 8.31 25.83
CA MET A 1 8.97 8.29 25.52
C MET A 1 8.76 7.29 24.39
N THR A 2 8.47 6.03 24.71
CA THR A 2 8.17 4.99 23.71
C THR A 2 6.80 5.28 23.10
N PHE A 3 6.77 5.91 21.93
CA PHE A 3 5.53 6.08 21.17
C PHE A 3 4.91 4.71 20.90
N ASP A 4 3.64 4.56 21.25
CA ASP A 4 2.86 3.36 20.96
C ASP A 4 2.68 3.24 19.44
N LEU A 5 3.45 2.34 18.82
CA LEU A 5 3.47 2.11 17.38
C LEU A 5 2.09 1.71 16.84
N LYS A 6 1.18 1.19 17.68
CA LYS A 6 -0.19 0.84 17.27
C LYS A 6 -1.10 2.04 17.09
N LYS A 7 -0.85 3.13 17.81
CA LYS A 7 -1.63 4.37 17.71
C LYS A 7 -1.09 5.33 16.66
N LEU A 8 0.17 5.18 16.28
CA LEU A 8 0.84 6.07 15.35
C LEU A 8 0.13 6.18 13.98
N PRO A 9 -0.35 5.10 13.35
CA PRO A 9 -1.09 5.20 12.09
C PRO A 9 -2.36 6.04 12.21
N PHE A 10 -3.16 5.84 13.27
CA PHE A 10 -4.36 6.64 13.52
C PHE A 10 -4.04 8.13 13.66
N VAL A 11 -2.97 8.47 14.37
CA VAL A 11 -2.55 9.87 14.54
C VAL A 11 -2.16 10.50 13.21
N VAL A 12 -1.41 9.78 12.36
CA VAL A 12 -1.02 10.27 11.03
C VAL A 12 -2.24 10.47 10.14
N ILE A 13 -3.16 9.50 10.10
CA ILE A 13 -4.36 9.59 9.26
C ILE A 13 -5.26 10.74 9.71
N TRP A 14 -5.49 10.90 11.02
CA TRP A 14 -6.25 12.04 11.55
C TRP A 14 -5.57 13.37 11.25
N ALA A 15 -4.24 13.43 11.34
CA ALA A 15 -3.49 14.63 10.95
C ALA A 15 -3.70 14.94 9.46
N SER A 16 -3.67 13.95 8.57
CA SER A 16 -3.97 14.14 7.14
C SER A 16 -5.38 14.71 6.92
N ILE A 17 -6.39 14.14 7.57
CA ILE A 17 -7.77 14.63 7.47
C ILE A 17 -7.89 16.09 7.92
N ILE A 18 -7.35 16.41 9.10
CA ILE A 18 -7.42 17.76 9.69
C ILE A 18 -6.65 18.76 8.83
N LEU A 19 -5.44 18.42 8.38
CA LEU A 19 -4.62 19.28 7.52
C LEU A 19 -5.30 19.57 6.19
N ASN A 20 -5.92 18.58 5.55
CA ASN A 20 -6.66 18.78 4.31
C ASN A 20 -7.87 19.72 4.51
N VAL A 21 -8.59 19.61 5.64
CA VAL A 21 -9.68 20.53 5.99
C VAL A 21 -9.16 21.95 6.24
N ILE A 22 -8.01 22.09 6.89
CA ILE A 22 -7.36 23.39 7.12
C ILE A 22 -6.92 24.01 5.79
N ILE A 23 -6.28 23.23 4.90
CA ILE A 23 -5.90 23.68 3.56
C ILE A 23 -7.13 24.14 2.77
N PHE A 24 -8.22 23.37 2.82
CA PHE A 24 -9.50 23.75 2.21
C PHE A 24 -9.96 25.11 2.71
N ALA A 25 -10.05 25.32 4.03
CA ALA A 25 -10.53 26.57 4.61
C ALA A 25 -9.68 27.77 4.16
N PHE A 26 -8.35 27.63 4.18
CA PHE A 26 -7.44 28.70 3.74
C PHE A 26 -7.56 29.00 2.24
N LYS A 27 -7.56 27.97 1.38
CA LYS A 27 -7.71 28.16 -0.06
C LYS A 27 -9.06 28.75 -0.42
N TYR A 28 -10.14 28.29 0.23
CA TYR A 28 -11.48 28.76 -0.02
C TYR A 28 -11.63 30.25 0.34
N TYR A 29 -11.13 30.66 1.52
CA TYR A 29 -11.12 32.06 1.92
C TYR A 29 -10.28 32.94 0.99
N ALA A 30 -9.05 32.49 0.67
CA ALA A 30 -8.18 33.19 -0.27
C ALA A 30 -8.79 33.30 -1.67
N GLY A 31 -9.55 32.29 -2.10
CA GLY A 31 -10.25 32.26 -3.36
C GLY A 31 -11.39 33.27 -3.44
N ILE A 32 -12.15 33.47 -2.36
CA ILE A 32 -13.21 34.50 -2.29
C ILE A 32 -12.59 35.90 -2.32
N GLU A 33 -11.57 36.15 -1.48
CA GLU A 33 -10.88 37.45 -1.43
C GLU A 33 -10.24 37.82 -2.79
N ALA A 34 -9.72 36.82 -3.51
CA ALA A 34 -9.10 37.01 -4.81
C ALA A 34 -10.07 36.91 -6.01
N ASP A 35 -11.37 36.72 -5.76
CA ASP A 35 -12.41 36.42 -6.77
C ASP A 35 -11.97 35.32 -7.78
N SER A 36 -11.28 34.30 -7.26
CA SER A 36 -10.62 33.26 -8.04
C SER A 36 -11.40 31.95 -7.96
N LEU A 37 -12.23 31.71 -8.97
CA LEU A 37 -12.93 30.43 -9.14
C LEU A 37 -11.97 29.23 -9.21
N ALA A 38 -10.78 29.42 -9.78
CA ALA A 38 -9.76 28.38 -9.85
C ALA A 38 -9.24 27.99 -8.45
N MET A 39 -9.00 28.97 -7.58
CA MET A 39 -8.58 28.72 -6.20
C MET A 39 -9.69 28.06 -5.38
N ILE A 40 -10.94 28.48 -5.57
CA ILE A 40 -12.11 27.87 -4.91
C ILE A 40 -12.27 26.40 -5.34
N ALA A 41 -12.13 26.10 -6.63
CA ALA A 41 -12.19 24.73 -7.13
C ALA A 41 -11.08 23.85 -6.53
N ASP A 42 -9.85 24.37 -6.44
CA ASP A 42 -8.72 23.65 -5.84
C ASP A 42 -8.87 23.48 -4.30
N ALA A 43 -9.59 24.39 -3.64
CA ALA A 43 -10.00 24.20 -2.26
C ALA A 43 -10.88 22.95 -2.14
N TRP A 44 -11.96 22.85 -2.92
CA TRP A 44 -12.86 21.69 -2.91
C TRP A 44 -12.15 20.37 -3.22
N HIS A 45 -11.13 20.40 -4.06
CA HIS A 45 -10.25 19.26 -4.29
C HIS A 45 -9.54 18.84 -2.99
N SER A 46 -8.95 19.80 -2.27
CA SER A 46 -8.28 19.54 -0.98
C SER A 46 -9.24 18.96 0.08
N LEU A 47 -10.52 19.37 0.08
CA LEU A 47 -11.54 18.76 0.94
C LEU A 47 -11.87 17.33 0.52
N SER A 48 -11.90 17.05 -0.79
CA SER A 48 -12.14 15.71 -1.32
C SER A 48 -11.01 14.75 -0.91
N ASP A 49 -9.78 15.23 -0.75
CA ASP A 49 -8.67 14.42 -0.23
C ASP A 49 -8.90 13.93 1.20
N SER A 50 -9.65 14.68 2.03
CA SER A 50 -10.06 14.19 3.35
C SER A 50 -10.95 12.95 3.26
N ILE A 51 -11.70 12.76 2.17
CA ILE A 51 -12.51 11.55 1.95
C ILE A 51 -11.60 10.35 1.71
N THR A 52 -10.55 10.51 0.89
CA THR A 52 -9.54 9.45 0.66
C THR A 52 -8.86 9.07 1.98
N SER A 53 -8.40 10.05 2.77
CA SER A 53 -7.80 9.75 4.08
C SER A 53 -8.81 9.15 5.07
N PHE A 54 -10.11 9.45 4.95
CA PHE A 54 -11.16 8.77 5.72
C PHE A 54 -11.34 7.31 5.29
N LEU A 55 -11.24 7.00 4.00
CA LEU A 55 -11.25 5.60 3.52
C LEU A 55 -10.06 4.82 4.11
N VAL A 56 -8.89 5.45 4.19
CA VAL A 56 -7.70 4.87 4.83
C VAL A 56 -7.95 4.62 6.31
N LEU A 57 -8.53 5.59 7.02
CA LEU A 57 -8.89 5.46 8.44
C LEU A 57 -9.85 4.28 8.66
N PHE A 58 -10.91 4.22 7.86
CA PHE A 58 -11.90 3.15 7.91
C PHE A 58 -11.27 1.79 7.59
N GLY A 59 -10.49 1.71 6.51
CA GLY A 59 -9.79 0.49 6.10
C GLY A 59 -8.87 -0.03 7.18
N TYR A 60 -8.04 0.84 7.76
CA TYR A 60 -7.11 0.47 8.83
C TYR A 60 -7.85 0.07 10.11
N TRP A 61 -8.89 0.82 10.51
CA TRP A 61 -9.71 0.50 11.67
C TRP A 61 -10.43 -0.85 11.52
N TYR A 62 -11.04 -1.09 10.36
CA TYR A 62 -11.76 -2.33 10.08
C TYR A 62 -10.78 -3.51 9.98
N ALA A 63 -9.63 -3.33 9.33
CA ALA A 63 -8.57 -4.34 9.25
C ALA A 63 -7.97 -4.71 10.61
N SER A 64 -7.97 -3.77 11.56
CA SER A 64 -7.48 -3.99 12.93
C SER A 64 -8.44 -4.80 13.81
N ARG A 65 -9.65 -5.15 13.31
CA ARG A 65 -10.60 -5.95 14.09
C ARG A 65 -10.13 -7.41 14.20
N PRO A 66 -10.29 -8.04 15.38
CA PRO A 66 -9.95 -9.45 15.57
C PRO A 66 -10.83 -10.36 14.69
N ALA A 67 -10.48 -11.64 14.63
CA ALA A 67 -11.30 -12.66 14.00
C ALA A 67 -12.67 -12.80 14.67
N ASP A 68 -13.69 -13.04 13.86
CA ASP A 68 -15.05 -13.34 14.29
C ASP A 68 -15.56 -14.62 13.59
N TYR A 69 -16.84 -14.95 13.79
CA TYR A 69 -17.43 -16.17 13.25
C TYR A 69 -17.49 -16.16 11.71
N GLU A 70 -17.78 -15.01 11.09
CA GLU A 70 -17.85 -14.88 9.63
C GLU A 70 -16.45 -14.78 9.01
N HIS A 71 -15.49 -14.24 9.76
CA HIS A 71 -14.11 -13.97 9.33
C HIS A 71 -13.11 -14.65 10.28
N PRO A 72 -12.92 -15.99 10.19
CA PRO A 72 -12.09 -16.76 11.11
C PRO A 72 -10.59 -16.42 11.01
N PHE A 73 -10.15 -15.82 9.91
CA PHE A 73 -8.77 -15.34 9.72
C PHE A 73 -8.58 -13.87 10.10
N GLY A 74 -9.64 -13.19 10.56
CA GLY A 74 -9.63 -11.75 10.84
C GLY A 74 -9.93 -10.88 9.63
N HIS A 75 -9.89 -9.57 9.86
CA HIS A 75 -10.32 -8.56 8.90
C HIS A 75 -9.16 -7.91 8.14
N GLY A 76 -7.91 -8.34 8.37
CA GLY A 76 -6.73 -7.64 7.85
C GLY A 76 -6.69 -7.46 6.34
N ARG A 77 -7.36 -8.32 5.57
CA ARG A 77 -7.49 -8.17 4.10
C ARG A 77 -8.32 -6.97 3.64
N ALA A 78 -9.05 -6.31 4.54
CA ALA A 78 -9.74 -5.07 4.19
C ALA A 78 -8.76 -3.94 3.84
N GLU A 79 -7.56 -3.95 4.41
CA GLU A 79 -6.54 -2.95 4.14
C GLU A 79 -6.03 -2.97 2.68
N PRO A 80 -5.56 -4.09 2.11
CA PRO A 80 -5.20 -4.15 0.70
C PRO A 80 -6.39 -3.88 -0.23
N VAL A 81 -7.63 -4.19 0.17
CA VAL A 81 -8.82 -3.80 -0.61
C VAL A 81 -8.96 -2.29 -0.69
N VAL A 82 -8.84 -1.59 0.45
CA VAL A 82 -8.87 -0.12 0.49
C VAL A 82 -7.69 0.48 -0.29
N ALA A 83 -6.49 -0.11 -0.20
CA ALA A 83 -5.34 0.32 -0.99
C ALA A 83 -5.60 0.23 -2.50
N ILE A 84 -6.26 -0.84 -2.98
CA ILE A 84 -6.68 -0.99 -4.38
C ILE A 84 -7.72 0.08 -4.76
N MET A 85 -8.67 0.39 -3.87
CA MET A 85 -9.65 1.47 -4.13
C MET A 85 -8.94 2.81 -4.33
N ILE A 86 -7.99 3.16 -3.46
CA ILE A 86 -7.21 4.40 -3.56
C ILE A 86 -6.34 4.41 -4.82
N ALA A 87 -5.67 3.31 -5.13
CA ALA A 87 -4.90 3.17 -6.37
C ALA A 87 -5.76 3.31 -7.63
N THR A 88 -7.01 2.86 -7.58
CA THR A 88 -7.97 3.05 -8.67
C THR A 88 -8.34 4.53 -8.81
N LEU A 89 -8.59 5.24 -7.71
CA LEU A 89 -8.84 6.68 -7.71
C LEU A 89 -7.63 7.47 -8.27
N LEU A 90 -6.41 7.09 -7.90
CA LEU A 90 -5.16 7.64 -8.47
C LEU A 90 -5.11 7.45 -9.99
N GLY A 91 -5.51 6.28 -10.49
CA GLY A 91 -5.62 6.02 -11.94
C GLY A 91 -6.66 6.89 -12.63
N VAL A 92 -7.81 7.14 -12.00
CA VAL A 92 -8.86 8.05 -12.51
C VAL A 92 -8.32 9.49 -12.58
N ILE A 93 -7.65 9.97 -11.54
CA ILE A 93 -7.03 11.30 -11.51
C ILE A 93 -5.96 11.41 -12.61
N GLY A 94 -5.13 10.38 -12.78
CA GLY A 94 -4.15 10.32 -13.87
C GLY A 94 -4.81 10.43 -15.24
N PHE A 95 -5.95 9.77 -15.45
CA PHE A 95 -6.69 9.86 -16.71
C PHE A 95 -7.30 11.26 -16.94
N GLU A 96 -7.87 11.89 -15.91
CA GLU A 96 -8.34 13.27 -15.99
C GLU A 96 -7.21 14.23 -16.36
N PHE A 97 -6.01 14.05 -15.79
CA PHE A 97 -4.84 14.86 -16.14
C PHE A 97 -4.42 14.72 -17.61
N ILE A 98 -4.56 13.53 -18.21
CA ILE A 98 -4.31 13.36 -19.65
C ILE A 98 -5.33 14.15 -20.46
N LYS A 99 -6.62 14.07 -20.12
CA LYS A 99 -7.65 14.83 -20.82
C LYS A 99 -7.37 16.32 -20.73
N ASP A 100 -7.08 16.83 -19.54
CA ASP A 100 -6.75 18.23 -19.30
C ASP A 100 -5.52 18.67 -20.10
N ALA A 101 -4.47 17.86 -20.12
CA ALA A 101 -3.26 18.14 -20.89
C ALA A 101 -3.57 18.23 -22.40
N VAL A 102 -4.38 17.30 -22.93
CA VAL A 102 -4.76 17.28 -24.35
C VAL A 102 -5.61 18.51 -24.71
N VAL A 103 -6.61 18.84 -23.90
CA VAL A 103 -7.48 20.02 -24.12
C VAL A 103 -6.65 21.30 -24.10
N ARG A 104 -5.76 21.47 -23.11
CA ARG A 104 -4.91 22.67 -23.00
C ARG A 104 -3.96 22.84 -24.19
N ILE A 105 -3.42 21.73 -24.72
CA ILE A 105 -2.60 21.74 -25.94
C ILE A 105 -3.42 22.21 -27.16
N GLN A 106 -4.66 21.72 -27.30
CA GLN A 106 -5.53 22.09 -28.42
C GLN A 106 -6.01 23.54 -28.37
N GLU A 107 -6.26 24.06 -27.17
CA GLU A 107 -6.77 25.42 -26.97
C GLU A 107 -5.67 26.50 -26.95
N TYR A 108 -4.38 26.13 -27.00
CA TYR A 108 -3.24 27.05 -26.83
C TYR A 108 -3.38 27.95 -25.59
N LYS A 109 -3.96 27.40 -24.52
CA LYS A 109 -4.41 28.19 -23.36
C LYS A 109 -3.23 28.50 -22.45
N ILE A 110 -2.95 29.80 -22.28
CA ILE A 110 -2.01 30.28 -21.26
C ILE A 110 -2.79 30.44 -19.95
N VAL A 111 -2.44 29.65 -18.93
CA VAL A 111 -3.06 29.77 -17.61
C VAL A 111 -2.30 30.81 -16.79
N THR A 112 -2.96 31.92 -16.49
CA THR A 112 -2.40 32.96 -15.62
C THR A 112 -2.90 32.78 -14.20
N TYR A 113 -1.98 32.69 -13.25
CA TYR A 113 -2.31 32.61 -11.83
C TYR A 113 -1.94 33.92 -11.13
N SER A 114 -2.76 34.35 -10.17
CA SER A 114 -2.44 35.52 -9.35
C SER A 114 -1.23 35.24 -8.44
N THR A 115 -0.48 36.27 -8.06
CA THR A 115 0.64 36.15 -7.11
C THR A 115 0.18 35.53 -5.78
N SER A 116 -1.01 35.86 -5.31
CA SER A 116 -1.61 35.25 -4.12
C SER A 116 -1.85 33.74 -4.31
N SER A 117 -2.24 33.30 -5.50
CA SER A 117 -2.45 31.89 -5.80
C SER A 117 -1.15 31.10 -5.78
N VAL A 118 -0.08 31.67 -6.37
CA VAL A 118 1.25 31.04 -6.39
C VAL A 118 1.80 30.84 -4.97
N ILE A 119 1.63 31.84 -4.09
CA ILE A 119 2.04 31.72 -2.68
C ILE A 119 1.26 30.62 -1.97
N MET A 120 -0.07 30.58 -2.13
CA MET A 120 -0.91 29.56 -1.51
C MET A 120 -0.61 28.14 -2.00
N PHE A 121 -0.36 27.98 -3.30
CA PHE A 121 0.08 26.71 -3.88
C PHE A 121 1.45 26.30 -3.35
N SER A 122 2.39 27.25 -3.22
CA SER A 122 3.72 26.99 -2.63
C SER A 122 3.63 26.49 -1.19
N ILE A 123 2.76 27.09 -0.36
CA ILE A 123 2.51 26.62 1.01
C ILE A 123 1.88 25.22 1.00
N THR A 124 0.90 24.99 0.12
CA THR A 124 0.22 23.69 -0.01
C THR A 124 1.20 22.58 -0.36
N ILE A 125 2.14 22.83 -1.28
CA ILE A 125 3.18 21.87 -1.68
C ILE A 125 3.96 21.39 -0.45
N VAL A 126 4.40 22.32 0.40
CA VAL A 126 5.18 21.98 1.61
C VAL A 126 4.35 21.12 2.56
N ILE A 127 3.09 21.49 2.81
CA ILE A 127 2.22 20.73 3.72
C ILE A 127 1.95 19.33 3.17
N LYS A 128 1.59 19.22 1.88
CA LYS A 128 1.31 17.94 1.21
C LYS A 128 2.53 17.03 1.18
N GLU A 129 3.73 17.56 0.93
CA GLU A 129 4.95 16.75 0.96
C GLU A 129 5.31 16.28 2.38
N LEU A 130 5.07 17.10 3.41
CA LEU A 130 5.21 16.65 4.81
C LEU A 130 4.22 15.53 5.16
N MET A 131 2.98 15.63 4.70
CA MET A 131 1.96 14.58 4.84
C MET A 131 2.37 13.30 4.11
N ALA A 132 2.92 13.42 2.91
CA ALA A 132 3.43 12.30 2.13
C ALA A 132 4.59 11.59 2.82
N LEU A 133 5.59 12.36 3.28
CA LEU A 133 6.77 11.82 3.96
C LEU A 133 6.38 11.04 5.22
N THR A 134 5.51 11.63 6.04
CA THR A 134 5.06 11.01 7.29
C THR A 134 4.21 9.76 7.04
N SER A 135 3.26 9.82 6.10
CA SER A 135 2.38 8.69 5.76
C SER A 135 3.16 7.53 5.14
N ILE A 136 4.04 7.79 4.17
CA ILE A 136 4.87 6.73 3.55
C ILE A 136 5.83 6.13 4.59
N TYR A 137 6.46 6.96 5.43
CA TYR A 137 7.39 6.47 6.46
C TYR A 137 6.69 5.57 7.48
N VAL A 138 5.57 6.04 8.04
CA VAL A 138 4.81 5.27 9.04
C VAL A 138 4.19 4.05 8.38
N GLY A 139 3.61 4.18 7.19
CA GLY A 139 3.03 3.07 6.43
C GLY A 139 4.04 1.96 6.18
N LYS A 140 5.27 2.28 5.76
CA LYS A 140 6.35 1.27 5.63
C LYS A 140 6.73 0.64 6.96
N LYS A 141 6.76 1.41 8.04
CA LYS A 141 7.15 0.95 9.38
C LYS A 141 6.13 -0.04 9.97
N VAL A 142 4.84 0.22 9.76
CA VAL A 142 3.75 -0.65 10.25
C VAL A 142 3.25 -1.64 9.18
N LYS A 143 3.86 -1.65 7.99
CA LYS A 143 3.46 -2.47 6.83
C LYS A 143 2.00 -2.24 6.40
N SER A 144 1.55 -1.00 6.50
CA SER A 144 0.21 -0.56 6.10
C SER A 144 0.20 -0.12 4.65
N GLU A 145 -0.43 -0.91 3.78
CA GLU A 145 -0.52 -0.62 2.35
C GLU A 145 -1.42 0.58 2.06
N SER A 146 -2.53 0.72 2.80
CA SER A 146 -3.46 1.85 2.63
C SER A 146 -2.84 3.18 3.02
N LEU A 147 -2.02 3.21 4.09
CA LEU A 147 -1.31 4.42 4.51
C LEU A 147 -0.18 4.79 3.55
N ILE A 148 0.49 3.81 2.94
CA ILE A 148 1.45 4.07 1.86
C ILE A 148 0.73 4.65 0.64
N ALA A 149 -0.44 4.13 0.28
CA ALA A 149 -1.25 4.65 -0.82
C ALA A 149 -1.71 6.10 -0.58
N ASP A 150 -2.18 6.42 0.63
CA ASP A 150 -2.54 7.78 1.05
C ASP A 150 -1.35 8.75 0.95
N GLY A 151 -0.17 8.32 1.41
CA GLY A 151 1.03 9.14 1.31
C GLY A 151 1.47 9.41 -0.13
N TRP A 152 1.28 8.44 -1.03
CA TRP A 152 1.52 8.67 -2.46
C TRP A 152 0.48 9.61 -3.08
N HIS A 153 -0.78 9.54 -2.66
CA HIS A 153 -1.83 10.49 -3.05
C HIS A 153 -1.45 11.92 -2.67
N HIS A 154 -1.03 12.16 -1.43
CA HIS A 154 -0.54 13.48 -1.01
C HIS A 154 0.69 13.93 -1.80
N ARG A 155 1.62 13.03 -2.11
CA ARG A 155 2.81 13.37 -2.90
C ARG A 155 2.46 13.76 -4.33
N THR A 156 1.51 13.07 -4.94
CA THR A 156 1.08 13.37 -6.31
C THR A 156 0.37 14.72 -6.38
N ASP A 157 -0.40 15.08 -5.35
CA ASP A 157 -0.99 16.42 -5.23
C ASP A 157 0.08 17.51 -5.09
N ALA A 158 1.14 17.24 -4.31
CA ALA A 158 2.24 18.18 -4.18
C ALA A 158 2.95 18.38 -5.53
N ILE A 159 3.23 17.30 -6.26
CA ILE A 159 3.91 17.36 -7.55
C ILE A 159 3.03 18.05 -8.62
N SER A 160 1.73 17.78 -8.66
CA SER A 160 0.81 18.45 -9.57
C SER A 160 0.75 19.96 -9.27
N THR A 161 0.73 20.34 -8.01
CA THR A 161 0.75 21.74 -7.58
C THR A 161 2.08 22.43 -7.90
N VAL A 162 3.22 21.73 -7.81
CA VAL A 162 4.53 22.26 -8.24
C VAL A 162 4.52 22.65 -9.71
N ILE A 163 3.89 21.84 -10.56
CA ILE A 163 3.79 22.11 -12.00
C ILE A 163 2.99 23.37 -12.26
N ILE A 164 1.86 23.53 -11.56
CA ILE A 164 1.05 24.74 -11.63
C ILE A 164 1.88 25.97 -11.26
N VAL A 165 2.68 25.89 -10.18
CA VAL A 165 3.55 27.00 -9.74
C VAL A 165 4.65 27.30 -10.76
N ILE A 166 5.30 26.28 -11.32
CA ILE A 166 6.30 26.44 -12.38
C ILE A 166 5.66 27.07 -13.63
N GLY A 167 4.49 26.59 -14.03
CA GLY A 167 3.71 27.15 -15.13
C GLY A 167 3.31 28.61 -14.88
N ALA A 168 2.94 28.97 -13.65
CA ALA A 168 2.62 30.34 -13.29
C ALA A 168 3.83 31.29 -13.38
N ILE A 169 5.03 30.83 -12.95
CA ILE A 169 6.25 31.65 -12.90
C ILE A 169 6.91 31.75 -14.28
N PHE A 170 6.98 30.64 -15.01
CA PHE A 170 7.74 30.52 -16.26
C PHE A 170 6.87 30.43 -17.53
N GLY A 171 5.55 30.25 -17.39
CA GLY A 171 4.62 30.01 -18.49
C GLY A 171 4.24 31.23 -19.32
N GLY A 172 4.78 32.41 -19.04
CA GLY A 172 4.56 33.64 -19.82
C GLY A 172 5.03 33.60 -21.28
N GLY A 173 5.52 32.46 -21.80
CA GLY A 173 5.93 32.32 -23.21
C GLY A 173 5.94 30.91 -23.81
N ILE A 174 5.66 29.85 -23.04
CA ILE A 174 5.71 28.45 -23.54
C ILE A 174 4.37 27.76 -23.28
N TRP A 175 3.45 27.88 -24.23
CA TRP A 175 2.07 27.39 -24.14
C TRP A 175 1.93 25.88 -23.92
N TRP A 176 2.93 25.06 -24.31
CA TRP A 176 2.87 23.61 -24.18
C TRP A 176 3.49 23.06 -22.89
N LEU A 177 4.23 23.88 -22.13
CA LEU A 177 5.03 23.41 -20.99
C LEU A 177 4.16 22.82 -19.88
N ASP A 178 3.08 23.52 -19.52
CA ASP A 178 2.12 23.07 -18.51
C ASP A 178 1.55 21.69 -18.87
N SER A 179 1.05 21.52 -20.09
CA SER A 179 0.49 20.27 -20.57
C SER A 179 1.50 19.11 -20.62
N ALA A 180 2.75 19.37 -21.02
CA ALA A 180 3.80 18.35 -21.02
C ALA A 180 4.12 17.88 -19.59
N MET A 181 4.18 18.82 -18.64
CA MET A 181 4.40 18.50 -17.23
C MET A 181 3.21 17.74 -16.62
N THR A 182 1.97 18.17 -16.92
CA THR A 182 0.75 17.45 -16.51
C THR A 182 0.73 16.02 -17.05
N PHE A 183 1.10 15.81 -18.31
CA PHE A 183 1.22 14.48 -18.90
C PHE A 183 2.26 13.62 -18.18
N MET A 184 3.43 14.18 -17.87
CA MET A 184 4.47 13.48 -17.11
C MET A 184 3.98 13.01 -15.73
N VAL A 185 3.21 13.83 -15.02
CA VAL A 185 2.62 13.44 -13.73
C VAL A 185 1.58 12.36 -13.88
N SER A 186 0.76 12.41 -14.93
CA SER A 186 -0.18 11.33 -15.19
C SER A 186 0.52 9.98 -15.38
N VAL A 187 1.63 9.93 -16.13
CA VAL A 187 2.44 8.70 -16.28
C VAL A 187 2.95 8.22 -14.92
N MET A 188 3.42 9.15 -14.06
CA MET A 188 3.85 8.81 -12.70
C MET A 188 2.70 8.23 -11.86
N LEU A 189 1.49 8.82 -11.96
CA LEU A 189 0.29 8.36 -11.27
C LEU A 189 -0.08 6.92 -11.66
N PHE A 190 -0.06 6.60 -12.95
CA PHE A 190 -0.31 5.23 -13.42
C PHE A 190 0.73 4.24 -12.90
N TRP A 191 2.00 4.63 -12.86
CA TRP A 191 3.06 3.78 -12.33
C TRP A 191 2.89 3.51 -10.83
N VAL A 192 2.57 4.54 -10.04
CA VAL A 192 2.29 4.42 -8.60
C VAL A 192 1.05 3.55 -8.36
N ALA A 193 -0.05 3.81 -9.09
CA ALA A 193 -1.28 3.02 -9.01
C ALA A 193 -1.01 1.54 -9.32
N TYR A 194 -0.26 1.25 -10.39
CA TYR A 194 0.14 -0.10 -10.75
C TYR A 194 0.95 -0.79 -9.65
N GLN A 195 1.91 -0.09 -9.02
CA GLN A 195 2.68 -0.65 -7.92
C GLN A 195 1.83 -1.01 -6.71
N ILE A 196 0.91 -0.11 -6.32
CA ILE A 196 0.00 -0.35 -5.19
C ILE A 196 -0.91 -1.54 -5.51
N ILE A 197 -1.59 -1.53 -6.67
CA ILE A 197 -2.47 -2.62 -7.10
C ILE A 197 -1.71 -3.94 -7.13
N ARG A 198 -0.51 -3.99 -7.71
CA ARG A 198 0.29 -5.21 -7.77
C ARG A 198 0.64 -5.73 -6.38
N THR A 199 1.04 -4.85 -5.46
CA THR A 199 1.40 -5.25 -4.09
C THR A 199 0.18 -5.77 -3.33
N SER A 200 -0.92 -5.02 -3.36
CA SER A 200 -2.16 -5.38 -2.69
C SER A 200 -2.84 -6.62 -3.28
N ALA A 201 -2.79 -6.79 -4.60
CA ALA A 201 -3.31 -7.99 -5.26
C ALA A 201 -2.52 -9.24 -4.87
N ASN A 202 -1.19 -9.16 -4.76
CA ASN A 202 -0.37 -10.27 -4.28
C ASN A 202 -0.73 -10.65 -2.84
N THR A 203 -0.90 -9.66 -1.96
CA THR A 203 -1.36 -9.88 -0.57
C THR A 203 -2.71 -10.61 -0.52
N LEU A 204 -3.64 -10.27 -1.42
CA LEU A 204 -4.97 -10.90 -1.49
C LEU A 204 -4.95 -12.31 -2.08
N LEU A 205 -4.19 -12.54 -3.16
CA LEU A 205 -4.09 -13.84 -3.84
C LEU A 205 -3.30 -14.87 -3.01
N GLY A 206 -2.41 -14.39 -2.14
CA GLY A 206 -1.45 -15.22 -1.42
C GLY A 206 -0.08 -15.15 -2.08
N GLU A 207 0.95 -15.28 -1.26
CA GLU A 207 2.32 -15.01 -1.65
C GLU A 207 3.20 -16.24 -1.42
N ASN A 208 4.26 -16.32 -2.19
CA ASN A 208 5.35 -17.24 -1.89
C ASN A 208 6.34 -16.53 -0.96
N PRO A 209 6.72 -17.12 0.20
CA PRO A 209 7.74 -16.54 1.06
C PRO A 209 9.02 -16.19 0.28
N ASN A 210 9.63 -15.06 0.62
CA ASN A 210 10.91 -14.67 0.04
C ASN A 210 12.01 -15.68 0.41
N HIS A 211 13.13 -15.66 -0.30
CA HIS A 211 14.22 -16.63 -0.13
C HIS A 211 14.74 -16.69 1.31
N GLU A 212 14.90 -15.52 1.95
CA GLU A 212 15.35 -15.40 3.34
C GLU A 212 14.38 -16.08 4.33
N LEU A 213 13.07 -15.85 4.18
CA LEU A 213 12.06 -16.48 5.02
C LEU A 213 11.99 -17.99 4.79
N LYS A 214 12.13 -18.46 3.54
CA LYS A 214 12.21 -19.89 3.22
C LYS A 214 13.39 -20.55 3.91
N GLU A 215 14.58 -19.99 3.76
CA GLU A 215 15.78 -20.51 4.43
C GLU A 215 15.60 -20.58 5.94
N LYS A 216 14.99 -19.55 6.54
CA LYS A 216 14.73 -19.52 7.96
C LYS A 216 13.76 -20.62 8.39
N ILE A 217 12.67 -20.83 7.66
CA ILE A 217 11.71 -21.92 7.92
C ILE A 217 12.40 -23.29 7.77
N MET A 218 13.22 -23.47 6.73
CA MET A 218 13.97 -24.71 6.50
C MET A 218 14.95 -25.01 7.63
N ARG A 219 15.64 -24.00 8.16
CA ARG A 219 16.53 -24.14 9.32
C ARG A 219 15.75 -24.55 10.57
N ILE A 220 14.65 -23.84 10.87
CA ILE A 220 13.78 -24.17 12.02
C ILE A 220 13.28 -25.62 11.93
N ALA A 221 12.83 -26.07 10.75
CA ALA A 221 12.38 -27.43 10.57
C ALA A 221 13.50 -28.46 10.82
N LYS A 222 14.70 -28.23 10.27
CA LYS A 222 15.86 -29.12 10.48
C LYS A 222 16.33 -29.16 11.93
N ASP A 223 16.28 -28.03 12.64
CA ASP A 223 16.65 -27.94 14.06
C ASP A 223 15.67 -28.72 14.95
N VAL A 224 14.40 -28.82 14.56
CA VAL A 224 13.39 -29.62 15.28
C VAL A 224 13.69 -31.12 15.15
N ASN A 225 13.97 -31.60 13.93
CA ASN A 225 14.33 -33.00 13.73
C ASN A 225 15.20 -33.20 12.47
N PRO A 226 16.41 -33.78 12.59
CA PRO A 226 17.27 -34.10 11.46
C PRO A 226 16.68 -35.08 10.44
N ALA A 227 15.64 -35.84 10.80
CA ALA A 227 14.93 -36.75 9.90
C ALA A 227 14.14 -36.03 8.79
N ILE A 228 13.94 -34.71 8.92
CA ILE A 228 13.30 -33.89 7.88
C ILE A 228 14.27 -33.70 6.72
N THR A 229 14.02 -34.43 5.63
CA THR A 229 14.90 -34.45 4.45
C THR A 229 14.69 -33.27 3.52
N SER A 230 13.45 -32.76 3.45
CA SER A 230 13.04 -31.65 2.58
C SER A 230 11.90 -30.86 3.22
N VAL A 231 11.86 -29.56 2.93
CA VAL A 231 10.72 -28.67 3.19
C VAL A 231 10.40 -27.95 1.88
N HIS A 232 9.18 -28.08 1.38
CA HIS A 232 8.78 -27.57 0.06
C HIS A 232 7.31 -27.13 0.05
N HIS A 233 6.82 -26.67 -1.12
CA HIS A 233 5.47 -26.13 -1.33
C HIS A 233 5.01 -25.07 -0.32
N PHE A 234 5.85 -24.05 -0.12
CA PHE A 234 5.52 -22.91 0.73
C PHE A 234 4.34 -22.10 0.15
N ARG A 235 3.27 -21.97 0.93
CA ARG A 235 2.10 -21.14 0.62
C ARG A 235 1.83 -20.23 1.81
N LEU A 236 1.97 -18.91 1.65
CA LEU A 236 1.78 -17.93 2.72
C LEU A 236 0.57 -17.04 2.42
N HIS A 237 -0.34 -16.97 3.37
CA HIS A 237 -1.45 -16.02 3.35
C HIS A 237 -1.28 -14.98 4.45
N ASN A 238 -1.37 -13.71 4.07
CA ASN A 238 -1.28 -12.59 4.97
C ASN A 238 -2.67 -12.01 5.24
N TYR A 239 -3.01 -11.85 6.51
CA TYR A 239 -4.26 -11.27 7.02
C TYR A 239 -3.95 -10.13 8.00
N GLY A 240 -2.95 -9.30 7.68
CA GLY A 240 -2.48 -8.19 8.51
C GLY A 240 -1.57 -8.68 9.64
N GLU A 241 -2.04 -8.62 10.88
CA GLU A 241 -1.30 -9.12 12.05
C GLU A 241 -1.26 -10.67 12.10
N HIS A 242 -2.18 -11.34 11.40
CA HIS A 242 -2.26 -12.79 11.33
C HIS A 242 -1.67 -13.32 10.04
N LYS A 243 -0.85 -14.38 10.13
CA LYS A 243 -0.21 -15.03 8.98
C LYS A 243 -0.41 -16.54 9.05
N GLU A 244 -0.93 -17.10 7.96
CA GLU A 244 -1.12 -18.54 7.78
C GLU A 244 -0.08 -19.07 6.78
N LEU A 245 0.71 -20.04 7.21
CA LEU A 245 1.73 -20.70 6.41
C LEU A 245 1.33 -22.16 6.21
N ASN A 246 1.34 -22.64 4.97
CA ASN A 246 1.28 -24.06 4.67
C ASN A 246 2.62 -24.49 4.07
N ILE A 247 3.17 -25.60 4.58
CA ILE A 247 4.40 -26.21 4.08
C ILE A 247 4.23 -27.72 4.05
N ASP A 248 5.01 -28.35 3.18
CA ASP A 248 5.11 -29.79 3.08
C ASP A 248 6.51 -30.21 3.57
N ILE A 249 6.59 -31.22 4.44
CA ILE A 249 7.85 -31.80 4.92
C ILE A 249 7.98 -33.25 4.49
N ARG A 250 9.21 -33.71 4.24
CA ARG A 250 9.48 -35.12 3.94
C ARG A 250 10.13 -35.85 5.11
N LEU A 251 9.50 -36.96 5.52
CA LEU A 251 9.97 -37.85 6.59
C LEU A 251 10.18 -39.28 6.06
N PRO A 252 10.96 -40.14 6.76
CA PRO A 252 11.13 -41.55 6.36
C PRO A 252 9.80 -42.27 6.13
N SER A 253 9.72 -43.06 5.06
CA SER A 253 8.47 -43.72 4.63
C SER A 253 7.94 -44.75 5.61
N GLU A 254 8.83 -45.31 6.43
CA GLU A 254 8.53 -46.34 7.43
C GLU A 254 8.14 -45.74 8.79
N MET A 255 8.18 -44.41 8.93
CA MET A 255 7.84 -43.71 10.17
C MET A 255 6.35 -43.86 10.48
N SER A 256 6.02 -44.11 11.75
CA SER A 256 4.62 -44.20 12.17
C SER A 256 3.92 -42.84 12.02
N VAL A 257 2.61 -42.86 11.73
CA VAL A 257 1.80 -41.63 11.64
C VAL A 257 1.86 -40.82 12.93
N LEU A 258 1.95 -41.48 14.09
CA LEU A 258 2.07 -40.84 15.38
C LEU A 258 3.39 -40.05 15.50
N ASP A 259 4.52 -40.67 15.16
CA ASP A 259 5.84 -40.02 15.23
C ASP A 259 5.92 -38.85 14.23
N ALA A 260 5.41 -39.05 13.02
CA ALA A 260 5.31 -38.00 12.02
C ALA A 260 4.46 -36.81 12.49
N HIS A 261 3.31 -37.08 13.13
CA HIS A 261 2.45 -36.04 13.70
C HIS A 261 3.15 -35.27 14.83
N VAL A 262 3.90 -35.96 15.70
CA VAL A 262 4.67 -35.32 16.77
C VAL A 262 5.73 -34.38 16.19
N ILE A 263 6.46 -34.81 15.14
CA ILE A 263 7.45 -33.98 14.45
C ILE A 263 6.78 -32.77 13.78
N ALA A 264 5.72 -32.98 13.00
CA ALA A 264 4.98 -31.91 12.34
C ALA A 264 4.47 -30.86 13.35
N SER A 265 3.85 -31.32 14.45
CA SER A 265 3.37 -30.44 15.54
C SER A 265 4.50 -29.65 16.22
N ALA A 266 5.67 -30.25 16.35
CA ALA A 266 6.85 -29.57 16.90
C ALA A 266 7.39 -28.49 15.94
N VAL A 267 7.35 -28.75 14.62
CA VAL A 267 7.70 -27.76 13.58
C VAL A 267 6.70 -26.60 13.60
N GLU A 268 5.40 -26.87 13.63
CA GLU A 268 4.35 -25.84 13.71
C GLU A 268 4.55 -24.91 14.91
N LYS A 269 4.76 -25.50 16.10
CA LYS A 269 5.04 -24.73 17.32
C LYS A 269 6.31 -23.90 17.21
N SER A 270 7.39 -24.47 16.68
CA SER A 270 8.68 -23.79 16.54
C SER A 270 8.61 -22.60 15.59
N ILE A 271 7.91 -22.75 14.46
CA ILE A 271 7.65 -21.65 13.53
C ILE A 271 6.79 -20.57 14.19
N TYR A 272 5.75 -20.95 14.93
CA TYR A 272 4.91 -19.98 15.63
C TYR A 272 5.69 -19.18 16.68
N PHE A 273 6.53 -19.83 17.50
CA PHE A 273 7.30 -19.13 18.53
C PHE A 273 8.34 -18.15 17.95
N GLN A 274 9.01 -18.54 16.86
CA GLN A 274 10.09 -17.75 16.29
C GLN A 274 9.62 -16.69 15.28
N LEU A 275 8.56 -16.97 14.54
CA LEU A 275 8.11 -16.15 13.40
C LEU A 275 6.70 -15.60 13.56
N LYS A 276 5.95 -16.02 14.60
CA LYS A 276 4.55 -15.62 14.83
C LYS A 276 3.64 -15.92 13.64
N MET A 277 3.91 -17.01 12.93
CA MET A 277 3.07 -17.51 11.83
C MET A 277 2.37 -18.78 12.29
N LYS A 278 1.05 -18.83 12.14
CA LYS A 278 0.30 -20.06 12.33
C LYS A 278 0.58 -20.95 11.12
N THR A 279 1.00 -22.19 11.38
CA THR A 279 1.51 -23.07 10.34
C THR A 279 0.73 -24.37 10.34
N THR A 280 0.42 -24.86 9.15
CA THR A 280 -0.07 -26.21 8.93
C THR A 280 0.99 -26.97 8.15
N VAL A 281 1.44 -28.09 8.71
CA VAL A 281 2.47 -28.93 8.10
C VAL A 281 1.84 -30.20 7.52
N HIS A 282 1.90 -30.33 6.20
CA HIS A 282 1.57 -31.58 5.53
C HIS A 282 2.81 -32.49 5.52
N VAL A 283 2.63 -33.76 5.88
CA VAL A 283 3.71 -34.74 5.89
C VAL A 283 3.66 -35.58 4.62
N GLU A 284 4.76 -35.60 3.89
CA GLU A 284 4.99 -36.47 2.75
C GLU A 284 6.01 -37.57 3.11
N PRO A 285 5.86 -38.78 2.55
CA PRO A 285 6.90 -39.80 2.63
C PRO A 285 8.13 -39.39 1.81
N GLY A 286 9.31 -39.73 2.31
CA GLY A 286 10.57 -39.58 1.61
C GLY A 286 10.59 -40.47 0.36
N LEU A 287 10.64 -39.85 -0.82
CA LEU A 287 10.60 -40.58 -2.08
C LEU A 287 11.90 -41.37 -2.29
N ASN A 288 11.79 -42.69 -2.42
CA ASN A 288 12.79 -43.48 -3.17
C ASN A 288 12.74 -43.04 -4.65
N SER A 289 13.88 -43.09 -5.35
CA SER A 289 14.08 -42.54 -6.71
C SER A 289 13.03 -42.93 -7.77
N ILE A 290 12.25 -43.99 -7.52
CA ILE A 290 11.20 -44.53 -8.39
C ILE A 290 9.98 -43.59 -8.49
N TYR A 291 9.65 -42.81 -7.46
CA TYR A 291 8.46 -41.95 -7.46
C TYR A 291 8.67 -40.56 -8.07
N LEU A 292 9.92 -40.11 -8.23
CA LEU A 292 10.24 -38.81 -8.83
C LEU A 292 9.87 -38.73 -10.32
N LYS A 293 9.67 -39.88 -10.99
CA LYS A 293 9.29 -39.91 -12.42
C LYS A 293 7.82 -39.59 -12.70
N ASN A 294 6.96 -39.65 -11.67
CA ASN A 294 5.50 -39.51 -11.82
C ASN A 294 4.88 -38.33 -11.07
N SER A 295 5.64 -37.54 -10.30
CA SER A 295 5.11 -36.39 -9.56
C SER A 295 5.11 -35.10 -10.39
N ASN A 296 4.37 -35.10 -11.51
CA ASN A 296 3.91 -33.87 -12.18
C ASN A 296 2.47 -33.50 -11.79
N TYR A 297 1.92 -34.16 -10.77
CA TYR A 297 0.65 -33.75 -10.17
C TYR A 297 0.97 -32.75 -9.07
N PHE A 298 1.00 -31.46 -9.43
CA PHE A 298 0.62 -30.25 -8.66
C PHE A 298 1.25 -29.02 -9.32
#